data_AF-A0ABD0NC59-F1
#
_entry.id   AF-A0ABD0NC59-F1
#
_cell.length_a   1.000
_cell.length_b   1.000
_cell.length_c   1.000
_cell.angle_alpha   90.00
_cell.angle_beta   90.00
_cell.angle_gamma   90.00
#
_symmetry.space_group_name_H-M   'P 1'
#
loop_
_entity.id
_entity.type
_entity.pdbx_description
1 polymer ?
#
loop_
_entity_poly.entity_id
_entity_poly.type
_entity_poly.pdbx_seq_one_letter_code
_entity_poly.pdbx_strand_id
1 'polypeptide(L)' 'QINKVTYELALPDTYRITPTFHVSLLKPFVNPLLPPSTEHAVPPPPEVDTNETIYQARDILDSRRRGGRLQYLVDWEG' A
#
# COMPACT_ATOMS: atom_id res chain seq x y z
N GLN A 1 14.30 37.71 -6.18
CA GLN A 1 13.54 37.47 -7.42
C GLN A 1 12.95 36.07 -7.34
N ILE A 2 11.63 35.95 -7.27
CA ILE A 2 10.94 34.65 -7.22
C ILE A 2 10.74 34.20 -8.67
N ASN A 3 11.49 33.17 -9.09
CA ASN A 3 11.30 32.52 -10.39
C ASN A 3 10.33 31.34 -10.24
N LYS A 4 9.78 30.81 -11.34
CA LYS A 4 8.84 29.66 -11.34
C LYS A 4 9.37 28.39 -10.63
N VAL A 5 10.68 28.32 -10.40
CA VAL A 5 11.39 27.20 -9.76
C VAL A 5 11.72 27.46 -8.29
N THR A 6 11.21 28.55 -7.71
CA THR A 6 11.54 29.00 -6.36
C THR A 6 10.27 29.11 -5.53
N TYR A 7 10.27 28.49 -4.35
CA TYR A 7 9.15 28.46 -3.42
C TYR A 7 9.52 29.17 -2.13
N GLU A 8 8.56 29.85 -1.53
CA GLU A 8 8.67 30.43 -0.20
C GLU A 8 7.91 29.55 0.81
N LEU A 9 8.58 29.15 1.88
CA LEU A 9 8.02 28.31 2.94
C LEU A 9 7.76 29.12 4.19
N ALA A 10 6.63 28.84 4.86
CA ALA A 10 6.37 29.34 6.20
C ALA A 10 7.22 28.54 7.20
N LEU A 11 8.40 29.07 7.53
CA LEU A 11 9.29 28.47 8.52
C LEU A 11 8.93 28.93 9.94
N PRO A 12 9.13 28.09 10.97
CA PRO A 12 9.03 28.54 12.36
C PRO A 12 10.05 29.64 12.68
N ASP A 13 9.68 30.60 13.53
CA ASP A 13 10.52 31.75 13.91
C ASP A 13 11.87 31.39 14.56
N THR A 14 12.01 30.13 15.01
CA THR A 14 13.27 29.60 15.55
C THR A 14 14.34 29.41 14.47
N TYR A 15 13.95 29.29 13.20
CA TYR A 15 14.86 29.05 12.09
C TYR A 15 15.45 30.36 11.56
N ARG A 16 16.77 30.52 11.67
CA ARG A 16 17.51 31.68 11.14
C ARG A 16 18.02 31.44 9.71
N ILE A 17 17.16 30.90 8.84
CA ILE A 17 17.48 30.64 7.43
C ILE A 17 16.51 31.39 6.52
N THR A 18 16.86 31.56 5.25
CA THR A 18 15.98 32.21 4.28
C THR A 18 14.78 31.30 3.98
N PRO A 19 13.55 31.84 3.95
CA PRO A 19 12.34 31.05 3.66
C PRO A 19 12.22 30.64 2.19
N THR A 20 13.14 31.09 1.33
CA THR A 20 13.10 30.90 -0.12
C THR A 20 14.00 29.75 -0.55
N PHE A 21 13.45 28.77 -1.27
CA PHE A 21 14.15 27.54 -1.69
C PHE A 21 13.95 27.26 -3.17
N HIS A 22 15.00 26.74 -3.83
CA HIS A 22 14.88 26.18 -5.17
C HIS A 22 14.17 24.82 -5.13
N VAL A 23 13.33 24.50 -6.13
CA VAL A 23 12.54 23.27 -6.19
C VAL A 23 13.38 22.00 -6.04
N SER A 24 14.61 21.99 -6.54
CA SER A 24 15.54 20.85 -6.41
C SER A 24 16.00 20.56 -4.97
N LEU A 25 15.84 21.52 -4.05
CA LEU A 25 16.14 21.33 -2.63
C LEU A 25 14.93 20.78 -1.85
N LEU A 26 13.74 20.79 -2.47
CA LEU A 26 12.52 20.33 -1.85
C LEU A 26 12.25 18.87 -2.21
N LYS A 27 11.73 18.12 -1.26
CA LYS A 27 11.24 16.75 -1.47
C LYS A 27 9.78 16.67 -1.04
N PRO A 28 8.94 15.87 -1.72
CA PRO A 28 7.58 15.62 -1.27
C PRO A 28 7.57 15.09 0.16
N PHE A 29 6.68 15.63 0.98
CA PHE A 29 6.47 15.13 2.33
C PHE A 29 5.70 13.81 2.26
N VAL A 30 6.29 12.74 2.80
CA VAL A 30 5.63 11.46 3.02
C VAL A 30 5.35 11.35 4.51
N ASN A 31 4.08 11.38 4.89
CA ASN A 31 3.71 11.23 6.29
C ASN A 31 4.01 9.79 6.72
N PRO A 32 4.90 9.53 7.69
CA PRO A 32 5.21 8.16 8.11
C PRO A 32 4.07 7.49 8.91
N LEU A 33 3.12 8.27 9.42
CA LEU A 33 1.96 7.78 10.18
C LEU A 33 0.76 7.43 9.30
N LEU A 34 0.72 7.95 8.08
CA LEU A 34 -0.20 7.48 7.06
C LEU A 34 0.59 6.50 6.19
N PRO A 35 0.12 5.26 5.98
CA PRO A 35 0.69 4.48 4.90
C PRO A 35 0.64 5.35 3.63
N PRO A 36 1.64 5.28 2.72
CA PRO A 36 1.48 5.88 1.40
C PRO A 36 0.09 5.47 0.92
N SER A 37 -0.65 6.34 0.23
CA SER A 37 -1.87 5.92 -0.46
C SER A 37 -1.46 4.86 -1.48
N THR A 38 -1.28 3.64 -1.01
CA THR A 38 -1.56 2.45 -1.72
C THR A 38 -3.06 2.56 -1.94
N GLU A 39 -3.39 3.22 -3.05
CA GLU A 39 -4.13 2.49 -4.07
C GLU A 39 -3.47 1.12 -4.17
N HIS A 40 -3.83 0.23 -3.23
CA HIS A 40 -3.47 -1.16 -3.28
C HIS A 40 -4.21 -1.62 -4.52
N ALA A 41 -3.55 -1.53 -5.67
CA ALA A 41 -3.97 -2.25 -6.84
C ALA A 41 -4.16 -3.67 -6.32
N VAL A 42 -5.43 -4.09 -6.24
CA VAL A 42 -5.77 -5.43 -5.80
C VAL A 42 -4.91 -6.33 -6.69
N PRO A 43 -4.04 -7.17 -6.11
CA PRO A 43 -3.18 -8.01 -6.93
C PRO A 43 -4.08 -8.76 -7.91
N PRO A 44 -3.65 -8.93 -9.17
CA PRO A 44 -4.44 -9.70 -10.12
C PRO A 44 -4.78 -11.05 -9.48
N PRO A 45 -6.00 -11.59 -9.73
CA PRO A 45 -6.34 -12.92 -9.26
C PRO A 45 -5.22 -13.90 -9.60
N PRO A 46 -4.89 -14.84 -8.71
CA PRO A 46 -3.86 -15.83 -9.00
C PRO A 46 -4.19 -16.57 -10.30
N GLU A 47 -3.18 -16.79 -11.13
CA GLU A 47 -3.33 -17.64 -12.32
C GLU A 47 -3.70 -19.05 -11.86
N VAL A 48 -4.81 -19.57 -12.34
CA VAL A 48 -5.25 -20.93 -12.04
C VAL A 48 -4.68 -21.85 -13.11
N ASP A 49 -3.89 -22.84 -12.70
CA ASP A 49 -3.35 -23.83 -13.63
C ASP A 49 -4.50 -24.63 -14.26
N THR A 50 -4.55 -24.68 -15.59
CA THR A 50 -5.68 -25.29 -16.33
C THR A 50 -5.63 -26.81 -16.25
N ASN A 51 -4.52 -27.38 -15.76
CA ASN A 51 -4.31 -28.81 -15.69
C ASN A 51 -4.84 -29.45 -14.38
N GLU A 52 -5.42 -28.64 -13.48
CA GLU A 52 -5.97 -29.10 -12.20
C GLU A 52 -7.51 -29.07 -12.18
N THR A 53 -8.12 -29.98 -11.41
CA THR A 53 -9.57 -29.96 -11.21
C THR A 53 -9.93 -28.87 -10.21
N ILE A 54 -10.61 -27.82 -10.69
CA ILE A 54 -11.07 -26.69 -9.90
C ILE A 54 -12.50 -26.97 -9.42
N TYR A 55 -12.75 -26.77 -8.13
CA TYR A 55 -14.08 -26.89 -7.53
C TYR A 55 -14.51 -25.53 -7.00
N GLN A 56 -15.81 -25.22 -7.15
CA GLN A 56 -16.38 -24.00 -6.61
C GLN A 56 -16.69 -24.17 -5.13
N ALA A 57 -16.06 -23.35 -4.28
CA ALA A 57 -16.37 -23.29 -2.86
C ALA A 57 -17.53 -22.33 -2.63
N ARG A 58 -18.55 -22.77 -1.87
CA ARG A 58 -19.63 -21.89 -1.42
C ARG A 58 -19.14 -20.99 -0.28
N ASP A 59 -18.50 -21.58 0.74
CA ASP A 59 -18.02 -20.85 1.90
C ASP A 59 -16.85 -21.56 2.61
N ILE A 60 -16.08 -20.83 3.41
CA ILE A 60 -15.06 -21.38 4.32
C ILE A 60 -15.63 -21.33 5.74
N LEU A 61 -15.92 -22.50 6.30
CA LEU A 61 -16.59 -22.62 7.60
C LEU A 61 -15.63 -22.50 8.78
N ASP A 62 -14.39 -22.99 8.64
CA ASP A 62 -13.40 -22.98 9.72
C ASP A 62 -11.97 -23.10 9.19
N SER A 63 -11.00 -22.75 10.03
CA SER A 63 -9.57 -22.91 9.75
C SER A 63 -8.84 -23.48 10.96
N ARG A 64 -7.88 -24.38 10.72
CA ARG A 64 -7.04 -24.92 11.80
C ARG A 64 -5.62 -25.15 11.36
N ARG A 65 -4.69 -25.12 12.32
CA ARG A 65 -3.29 -25.53 12.11
C ARG A 65 -3.07 -26.94 12.64
N ARG A 66 -2.54 -27.85 11.80
CA ARG A 66 -2.14 -29.20 12.20
C ARG A 66 -0.83 -29.58 11.53
N GLY A 67 0.17 -29.97 12.33
CA GLY A 67 1.49 -30.37 11.81
C GLY A 67 2.18 -29.26 10.98
N GLY A 68 2.03 -27.99 11.39
CA GLY A 68 2.60 -26.84 10.68
C GLY A 68 1.86 -26.43 9.40
N ARG A 69 0.82 -27.16 8.99
CA ARG A 69 0.01 -26.86 7.80
C ARG A 69 -1.31 -26.20 8.19
N LEU A 70 -1.70 -25.19 7.43
CA LEU A 70 -3.02 -24.57 7.52
C LEU A 70 -4.02 -25.42 6.73
N GLN A 71 -5.13 -25.75 7.37
CA GLN A 71 -6.22 -26.54 6.79
C GLN A 71 -7.51 -25.73 6.92
N TYR A 72 -8.38 -25.85 5.92
CA TYR A 72 -9.68 -25.19 5.88
C TYR A 72 -10.79 -26.23 5.82
N LEU A 73 -11.89 -25.98 6.53
CA LEU A 73 -13.15 -26.67 6.34
C LEU A 73 -13.95 -25.88 5.30
N VAL A 74 -14.14 -26.46 4.13
CA VAL A 74 -14.77 -25.80 2.97
C VAL A 74 -16.15 -26.39 2.74
N ASP A 75 -17.17 -25.54 2.61
CA ASP A 75 -18.46 -25.88 2.04
C ASP A 75 -18.36 -25.80 0.52
N TRP A 76 -18.56 -26.91 -0.17
CA TRP A 76 -18.44 -26.99 -1.63
C TRP A 76 -19.81 -26.76 -2.29
N GLU A 77 -19.83 -26.22 -3.50
CA GLU A 77 -21.08 -26.19 -4.27
C GLU A 77 -21.48 -27.61 -4.70
N GLY A 78 -22.70 -28.01 -4.32
CA GLY A 78 -23.28 -29.34 -4.58
C GLY A 78 -24.41 -29.68 -3.63
#